data_AF-A0A3N5LDN0-F1
#
_entry.id   AF-A0A3N5LDN0-F1
#
_cell.length_a   1.000
_cell.length_b   1.000
_cell.length_c   1.000
_cell.angle_alpha   90.00
_cell.angle_beta   90.00
_cell.angle_gamma   90.00
#
_symmetry.space_group_name_H-M   'P 1'
#
loop_
_entity.id
_entity.type
_entity.pdbx_description
1 polymer ?
#
loop_
_entity_poly.entity_id
_entity_poly.type
_entity_poly.pdbx_seq_one_letter_code
_entity_poly.pdbx_strand_id
1 'polypeptide(L)'
;MAKNIVLCLDGTGNQLKAKGNTNVVLLYQMLDLSDPEAQVAFYDPGVGTFAATGAWTRLSQKLSKLLGLAFGLGIKDNIAEAYRYLMGHYRPGDRVFVFGFSRGAFTARALCGMSYRAGMMQPGAENLVPYLVSRYTKGGRWSDEDWKNVDQFAKTFSHDHGGSLAMPVAFLGLWDSVKALGYLRWDPSWPYTRQLPNARVIRHAVSIDEKRRPYPEYLVEAEARSDL
;
A
#
# COMPACT_ATOMS: atom_id res chain seq x y z
N MET A 1 24.02 -12.25 2.83
CA MET A 1 22.92 -13.06 2.28
C MET A 1 21.74 -12.14 2.02
N ALA A 2 20.87 -12.46 1.07
CA ALA A 2 19.63 -11.70 0.88
C ALA A 2 18.69 -11.96 2.07
N LYS A 3 18.13 -10.90 2.65
CA LYS A 3 17.16 -11.04 3.76
C LYS A 3 15.72 -10.94 3.27
N ASN A 4 14.79 -11.35 4.13
CA ASN A 4 13.36 -11.15 3.93
C ASN A 4 12.92 -9.84 4.57
N ILE A 5 12.09 -9.07 3.86
CA ILE A 5 11.45 -7.87 4.37
C ILE A 5 9.95 -8.07 4.25
N VAL A 6 9.25 -8.15 5.38
CA VAL A 6 7.81 -8.44 5.42
C VAL A 6 7.02 -7.20 5.84
N LEU A 7 6.15 -6.72 4.97
CA LEU A 7 5.23 -5.63 5.25
C LEU A 7 3.83 -6.17 5.52
N CYS A 8 3.27 -5.84 6.67
CA CYS A 8 1.93 -6.25 7.09
C CYS A 8 1.06 -5.00 7.28
N LEU A 9 0.18 -4.72 6.31
CA LEU A 9 -0.64 -3.51 6.26
C LEU A 9 -2.12 -3.84 6.56
N ASP A 10 -2.58 -3.53 7.77
CA ASP A 10 -3.93 -3.88 8.20
C ASP A 10 -4.98 -2.83 7.78
N GLY A 11 -6.26 -3.22 7.82
CA GLY A 11 -7.40 -2.32 7.58
C GLY A 11 -7.65 -1.39 8.75
N THR A 12 -8.25 -0.22 8.50
CA THR A 12 -8.52 0.76 9.57
C THR A 12 -9.61 0.29 10.53
N GLY A 13 -9.45 0.66 11.80
CA GLY A 13 -10.33 0.26 12.90
C GLY A 13 -9.88 -1.02 13.62
N ASN A 14 -8.81 -1.66 13.15
CA ASN A 14 -8.23 -2.86 13.75
C ASN A 14 -7.23 -2.48 14.84
N GLN A 15 -7.69 -1.78 15.88
CA GLN A 15 -6.94 -1.75 17.13
C GLN A 15 -6.94 -3.18 17.69
N LEU A 16 -5.81 -3.60 18.25
CA LEU A 16 -5.61 -4.88 18.94
C LEU A 16 -6.53 -5.03 20.18
N LYS A 17 -7.86 -4.89 20.08
CA LYS A 17 -8.82 -5.13 21.16
C LYS A 17 -10.22 -5.59 20.68
N ALA A 18 -10.72 -6.59 21.41
CA ALA A 18 -12.10 -7.01 21.67
C ALA A 18 -12.91 -7.85 20.66
N LYS A 19 -12.56 -7.94 19.36
CA LYS A 19 -13.36 -8.74 18.38
C LYS A 19 -12.60 -9.79 17.56
N GLY A 20 -11.36 -10.10 17.94
CA GLY A 20 -10.49 -11.04 17.24
C GLY A 20 -9.46 -10.34 16.35
N ASN A 21 -8.31 -11.00 16.16
CA ASN A 21 -7.22 -10.49 15.34
C ASN A 21 -7.54 -10.68 13.85
N THR A 22 -7.08 -9.76 13.00
CA THR A 22 -7.12 -9.96 11.55
C THR A 22 -6.12 -11.01 11.12
N ASN A 23 -6.28 -11.54 9.91
CA ASN A 23 -5.29 -12.43 9.31
C ASN A 23 -3.93 -11.74 9.12
N VAL A 24 -3.89 -10.40 9.01
CA VAL A 24 -2.63 -9.65 8.91
C VAL A 24 -1.87 -9.67 10.24
N VAL A 25 -2.56 -9.41 11.35
CA VAL A 25 -1.96 -9.54 12.70
C VAL A 25 -1.54 -10.98 12.98
N LEU A 26 -2.41 -11.95 12.68
CA LEU A 26 -2.09 -13.37 12.88
C LEU A 26 -0.86 -13.78 12.07
N LEU A 27 -0.75 -13.32 10.82
CA LEU A 27 0.45 -13.54 10.01
C LEU A 27 1.69 -12.91 10.63
N TYR A 28 1.60 -11.65 11.05
CA TYR A 28 2.72 -10.96 11.70
C TYR A 28 3.21 -11.70 12.97
N GLN A 29 2.28 -12.24 13.76
CA GLN A 29 2.59 -13.04 14.96
C GLN A 29 3.30 -14.37 14.63
N MET A 30 3.14 -14.89 13.42
CA MET A 30 3.79 -16.13 12.96
C MET A 30 5.17 -15.90 12.34
N LEU A 31 5.61 -14.64 12.17
CA LEU A 31 6.92 -14.36 11.60
C LEU A 31 8.03 -14.71 12.59
N ASP A 32 9.04 -15.44 12.11
CA ASP A 32 10.31 -15.58 12.82
C ASP A 32 11.13 -14.30 12.66
N LEU A 33 11.25 -13.53 13.74
CA LEU A 33 12.00 -12.27 13.81
C LEU A 33 13.18 -12.37 14.78
N SER A 34 13.65 -13.60 15.03
CA SER A 34 14.77 -13.84 15.96
C SER A 34 16.12 -13.37 15.40
N ASP A 35 16.28 -13.33 14.07
CA ASP A 35 17.50 -12.86 13.38
C ASP A 35 17.18 -11.72 12.38
N PRO A 36 17.55 -10.46 12.68
CA PRO A 36 17.30 -9.32 11.80
C PRO A 36 18.14 -9.34 10.51
N GLU A 37 19.23 -10.11 10.46
CA GLU A 37 20.00 -10.29 9.22
C GLU A 37 19.31 -11.28 8.26
N ALA A 38 18.42 -12.12 8.78
CA ALA A 38 17.62 -13.06 7.98
C ALA A 38 16.24 -12.49 7.61
N GLN A 39 15.55 -11.84 8.56
CA GLN A 39 14.20 -11.34 8.36
C GLN A 39 13.86 -10.13 9.24
N VAL A 40 13.31 -9.10 8.62
CA VAL A 40 12.73 -7.94 9.30
C VAL A 40 11.28 -7.74 8.89
N ALA A 41 10.48 -7.13 9.75
CA ALA A 41 9.08 -6.88 9.46
C ALA A 41 8.58 -5.52 9.95
N PHE A 42 7.62 -4.98 9.22
CA PHE A 42 6.89 -3.76 9.56
C PHE A 42 5.40 -4.05 9.60
N TYR A 43 4.73 -3.52 10.62
CA TYR A 43 3.30 -3.66 10.82
C TYR A 43 2.65 -2.28 10.89
N ASP A 44 1.66 -2.05 10.02
CA ASP A 44 0.79 -0.88 10.03
C ASP A 44 -0.61 -1.30 10.50
N PRO A 45 -1.14 -0.74 11.60
CA PRO A 45 -2.46 -1.10 12.14
C PRO A 45 -3.64 -0.54 11.31
N GLY A 46 -3.36 0.18 10.22
CA GLY A 46 -4.34 1.00 9.52
C GLY A 46 -4.68 2.29 10.29
N VAL A 47 -5.39 3.21 9.63
CA VAL A 47 -5.78 4.48 10.24
C VAL A 47 -6.75 4.27 11.44
N GLY A 48 -6.64 5.11 12.48
CA GLY A 48 -7.52 5.06 13.65
C GLY A 48 -8.80 5.87 13.43
N THR A 49 -9.95 5.26 13.68
CA THR A 49 -11.26 5.93 13.71
C THR A 49 -11.27 6.96 14.84
N PHE A 50 -11.17 8.26 14.53
CA PHE A 50 -11.59 9.27 15.48
C PHE A 50 -13.05 9.01 15.87
N ALA A 51 -13.28 9.03 17.18
CA ALA A 51 -14.51 8.72 17.90
C ALA A 51 -15.81 9.01 17.14
N ALA A 52 -16.67 8.01 17.06
CA ALA A 52 -18.10 8.21 16.80
C ALA A 52 -18.94 7.22 17.62
N THR A 53 -18.69 7.16 18.92
CA THR A 53 -19.73 6.78 19.87
C THR A 53 -20.80 7.88 19.87
N GLY A 54 -21.89 7.69 19.12
CA GLY A 54 -23.19 8.19 19.57
C GLY A 54 -23.99 9.20 18.74
N ALA A 55 -23.85 9.36 17.42
CA ALA A 55 -24.72 10.32 16.69
C ALA A 55 -25.24 9.82 15.33
N TRP A 56 -26.27 8.98 15.36
CA TRP A 56 -27.01 8.52 14.17
C TRP A 56 -28.13 9.51 13.80
N THR A 57 -27.79 10.68 13.24
CA THR A 57 -28.74 11.56 12.52
C THR A 57 -28.02 12.28 11.36
N ARG A 58 -28.73 13.15 10.59
CA ARG A 58 -28.32 13.88 9.35
C ARG A 58 -26.89 14.50 9.32
N LEU A 59 -26.19 14.55 10.45
CA LEU A 59 -24.76 14.81 10.57
C LEU A 59 -23.88 13.74 9.89
N SER A 60 -24.43 12.57 9.54
CA SER A 60 -23.70 11.45 8.93
C SER A 60 -23.08 11.79 7.57
N GLN A 61 -23.71 12.64 6.74
CA GLN A 61 -23.16 12.99 5.43
C GLN A 61 -21.93 13.91 5.52
N LYS A 62 -21.94 14.88 6.45
CA LYS A 62 -20.76 15.75 6.69
C LYS A 62 -19.63 14.96 7.36
N LEU A 63 -19.98 14.11 8.33
CA LEU A 63 -19.02 13.23 9.00
C LEU A 63 -18.40 12.23 8.01
N SER A 64 -19.21 11.64 7.13
CA SER A 64 -18.75 10.72 6.09
C SER A 64 -17.79 11.37 5.09
N LYS A 65 -18.03 12.63 4.68
CA LYS A 65 -17.09 13.38 3.84
C LYS A 65 -15.78 13.70 4.57
N LEU A 66 -15.85 14.07 5.85
CA LEU A 66 -14.68 14.35 6.68
C LEU A 66 -13.84 13.07 6.88
N LEU A 67 -14.49 11.96 7.20
CA LEU A 67 -13.87 10.64 7.33
C LEU A 67 -13.24 10.19 6.02
N GLY A 68 -13.87 10.45 4.88
CA GLY A 68 -13.34 10.09 3.56
C GLY A 68 -12.15 10.98 3.11
N LEU A 69 -12.12 12.25 3.51
CA LEU A 69 -10.95 13.13 3.30
C LEU A 69 -9.78 12.71 4.19
N ALA A 70 -10.04 12.49 5.48
CA ALA A 70 -9.06 11.93 6.41
C ALA A 70 -8.57 10.55 5.95
N PHE A 71 -9.43 9.78 5.30
CA PHE A 71 -9.07 8.49 4.72
C PHE A 71 -8.07 8.63 3.56
N GLY A 72 -8.30 9.55 2.63
CA GLY A 72 -7.37 9.80 1.52
C GLY A 72 -6.00 10.31 1.98
N LEU A 73 -5.99 11.16 3.02
CA LEU A 73 -4.75 11.60 3.68
C LEU A 73 -4.04 10.43 4.37
N GLY A 74 -4.76 9.65 5.16
CA GLY A 74 -4.18 8.55 5.90
C GLY A 74 -3.63 7.41 5.03
N ILE A 75 -4.18 7.14 3.85
CA ILE A 75 -3.51 6.21 2.90
C ILE A 75 -2.14 6.73 2.49
N LYS A 76 -2.02 8.02 2.17
CA LYS A 76 -0.74 8.59 1.76
C LYS A 76 0.30 8.49 2.87
N ASP A 77 -0.12 8.73 4.11
CA ASP A 77 0.74 8.62 5.28
C ASP A 77 1.20 7.16 5.49
N ASN A 78 0.28 6.19 5.46
CA ASN A 78 0.64 4.77 5.61
C ASN A 78 1.57 4.29 4.48
N ILE A 79 1.36 4.74 3.23
CA ILE A 79 2.27 4.44 2.11
C ILE A 79 3.64 5.07 2.35
N ALA A 80 3.69 6.33 2.79
CA ALA A 80 4.94 7.02 3.06
C ALA A 80 5.72 6.35 4.19
N GLU A 81 5.06 5.91 5.25
CA GLU A 81 5.68 5.17 6.37
C GLU A 81 6.23 3.82 5.93
N ALA A 82 5.43 3.01 5.23
CA ALA A 82 5.87 1.72 4.70
C ALA A 82 7.03 1.89 3.70
N TYR A 83 6.99 2.92 2.85
CA TYR A 83 8.06 3.22 1.90
C TYR A 83 9.35 3.65 2.61
N ARG A 84 9.28 4.52 3.63
CA ARG A 84 10.46 4.87 4.44
C ARG A 84 11.06 3.66 5.14
N TYR A 85 10.22 2.75 5.63
CA TYR A 85 10.70 1.50 6.21
C TYR A 85 11.48 0.68 5.17
N LEU A 86 10.94 0.54 3.95
CA LEU A 86 11.65 -0.11 2.84
C LEU A 86 12.97 0.60 2.51
N MET A 87 13.00 1.93 2.42
CA MET A 87 14.24 2.68 2.15
C MET A 87 15.35 2.36 3.18
N GLY A 88 14.99 2.27 4.46
CA GLY A 88 15.95 1.97 5.52
C GLY A 88 16.53 0.56 5.43
N HIS A 89 15.70 -0.42 5.05
CA HIS A 89 16.03 -1.84 5.18
C HIS A 89 16.40 -2.52 3.86
N TYR A 90 15.79 -2.13 2.74
CA TYR A 90 15.96 -2.82 1.46
C TYR A 90 17.37 -2.62 0.91
N ARG A 91 17.98 -3.73 0.50
CA ARG A 91 19.20 -3.75 -0.30
C ARG A 91 18.95 -4.60 -1.55
N PRO A 92 19.64 -4.31 -2.66
CA PRO A 92 19.53 -5.13 -3.87
C PRO A 92 19.73 -6.61 -3.57
N GLY A 93 18.80 -7.44 -4.03
CA GLY A 93 18.80 -8.90 -3.78
C GLY A 93 17.89 -9.35 -2.63
N ASP A 94 17.48 -8.45 -1.73
CA ASP A 94 16.51 -8.76 -0.67
C ASP A 94 15.14 -9.13 -1.25
N ARG A 95 14.40 -9.96 -0.51
CA ARG A 95 13.06 -10.41 -0.90
C ARG A 95 12.00 -9.64 -0.12
N VAL A 96 11.18 -8.88 -0.85
CA VAL A 96 10.07 -8.12 -0.25
C VAL A 96 8.76 -8.91 -0.33
N PHE A 97 8.12 -9.10 0.81
CA PHE A 97 6.82 -9.73 0.96
C PHE A 97 5.84 -8.69 1.50
N VAL A 98 4.70 -8.52 0.83
CA VAL A 98 3.70 -7.52 1.23
C VAL A 98 2.36 -8.21 1.45
N PHE A 99 1.76 -7.94 2.59
CA PHE A 99 0.48 -8.46 3.01
C PHE A 99 -0.46 -7.33 3.36
N GLY A 100 -1.73 -7.41 2.96
CA GLY A 100 -2.69 -6.44 3.43
C GLY A 100 -4.14 -6.88 3.40
N PHE A 101 -4.95 -6.25 4.25
CA PHE A 101 -6.39 -6.52 4.37
C PHE A 101 -7.22 -5.25 4.15
N SER A 102 -8.35 -5.37 3.44
CA SER A 102 -9.31 -4.29 3.22
C SER A 102 -8.64 -3.06 2.62
N ARG A 103 -8.53 -1.98 3.39
CA ARG A 103 -7.82 -0.75 3.01
C ARG A 103 -6.31 -0.92 3.02
N GLY A 104 -5.77 -1.69 3.96
CA GLY A 104 -4.36 -2.06 3.97
C GLY A 104 -3.96 -2.88 2.74
N ALA A 105 -4.87 -3.68 2.18
CA ALA A 105 -4.67 -4.32 0.88
C ALA A 105 -4.57 -3.29 -0.26
N PHE A 106 -5.37 -2.22 -0.25
CA PHE A 106 -5.21 -1.13 -1.21
C PHE A 106 -3.88 -0.39 -1.02
N THR A 107 -3.50 -0.09 0.22
CA THR A 107 -2.19 0.51 0.59
C THR A 107 -1.04 -0.35 0.07
N ALA A 108 -1.08 -1.66 0.28
CA ALA A 108 -0.09 -2.62 -0.23
C ALA A 108 0.08 -2.51 -1.74
N ARG A 109 -1.03 -2.50 -2.47
CA ARG A 109 -1.02 -2.41 -3.93
C ARG A 109 -0.49 -1.07 -4.43
N ALA A 110 -0.90 0.02 -3.78
CA ALA A 110 -0.44 1.36 -4.12
C ALA A 110 1.07 1.53 -3.84
N LEU A 111 1.56 0.97 -2.74
CA LEU A 111 2.98 0.91 -2.42
C LEU A 111 3.76 0.10 -3.48
N CYS A 112 3.29 -1.10 -3.84
CA CYS A 112 3.93 -1.92 -4.88
C CYS A 112 3.95 -1.21 -6.24
N GLY A 113 2.81 -0.64 -6.67
CA GLY A 113 2.70 0.08 -7.93
C GLY A 113 3.56 1.35 -7.98
N MET A 114 3.63 2.10 -6.88
CA MET A 114 4.55 3.24 -6.77
C MET A 114 6.01 2.79 -6.87
N SER A 115 6.38 1.73 -6.14
CA SER A 115 7.75 1.19 -6.12
C SER A 115 8.15 0.52 -7.44
N TYR A 116 7.19 0.12 -8.27
CA TYR A 116 7.46 -0.35 -9.64
C TYR A 116 8.06 0.77 -10.49
N ARG A 117 7.47 1.97 -10.43
CA ARG A 117 7.89 3.08 -11.31
C ARG A 117 8.95 3.98 -10.68
N ALA A 118 8.78 4.29 -9.39
CA ALA A 118 9.67 5.18 -8.66
C ALA A 118 10.91 4.45 -8.13
N GLY A 119 10.88 3.13 -8.06
CA GLY A 119 11.94 2.34 -7.46
C GLY A 119 12.10 2.55 -5.96
N MET A 120 13.29 2.24 -5.45
CA MET A 120 13.67 2.53 -4.07
C MET A 120 14.61 3.73 -3.99
N MET A 121 14.17 4.77 -3.28
CA MET A 121 14.94 5.98 -3.05
C MET A 121 16.21 5.69 -2.23
N GLN A 122 17.26 6.45 -2.52
CA GLN A 122 18.52 6.36 -1.79
C GLN A 122 18.36 6.82 -0.34
N PRO A 123 19.12 6.24 0.61
CA PRO A 123 19.21 6.75 1.97
C PRO A 123 19.57 8.24 2.00
N GLY A 124 18.94 9.00 2.89
CA GLY A 124 19.10 10.46 2.99
C GLY A 124 18.07 11.29 2.20
N ALA A 125 17.24 10.65 1.37
CA ALA A 125 16.15 11.30 0.64
C ALA A 125 14.77 11.11 1.31
N GLU A 126 14.70 10.67 2.57
CA GLU A 126 13.46 10.32 3.28
C GLU A 126 12.49 11.51 3.39
N ASN A 127 13.03 12.73 3.43
CA ASN A 127 12.27 13.98 3.44
C ASN A 127 11.45 14.20 2.16
N LEU A 128 11.84 13.57 1.05
CA LEU A 128 11.15 13.67 -0.24
C LEU A 128 10.04 12.61 -0.41
N VAL A 129 9.91 11.65 0.52
CA VAL A 129 8.87 10.60 0.42
C VAL A 129 7.44 11.16 0.35
N PRO A 130 7.04 12.16 1.18
CA PRO A 130 5.70 12.77 1.05
C PRO A 130 5.47 13.43 -0.32
N TYR A 131 6.54 13.99 -0.92
CA TYR A 131 6.50 14.56 -2.25
C TYR A 131 6.31 13.47 -3.31
N LEU A 132 7.08 12.37 -3.24
CA LEU A 132 6.92 11.22 -4.13
C LEU A 132 5.50 10.67 -4.08
N VAL A 133 4.99 10.36 -2.87
CA VAL A 133 3.63 9.84 -2.69
C VAL A 133 2.60 10.81 -3.27
N SER A 134 2.75 12.11 -3.02
CA SER A 134 1.86 13.11 -3.60
C SER A 134 1.92 13.14 -5.12
N ARG A 135 3.11 13.04 -5.72
CA ARG A 135 3.30 13.01 -7.17
C ARG A 135 2.75 11.73 -7.80
N TYR A 136 2.73 10.63 -7.04
CA TYR A 136 2.15 9.34 -7.43
C TYR A 136 0.63 9.25 -7.22
N THR A 137 -0.01 10.38 -6.88
CA THR A 137 -1.46 10.47 -6.64
C THR A 137 -2.07 11.69 -7.28
N LYS A 138 -3.05 11.50 -8.15
CA LYS A 138 -3.79 12.65 -8.69
C LYS A 138 -5.20 12.30 -9.10
N GLY A 139 -6.05 13.33 -9.20
CA GLY A 139 -7.35 13.18 -9.85
C GLY A 139 -7.18 13.11 -11.37
N GLY A 140 -7.97 12.24 -12.02
CA GLY A 140 -8.03 12.16 -13.49
C GLY A 140 -7.00 11.23 -14.13
N ARG A 141 -6.88 11.32 -15.46
CA ARG A 141 -6.00 10.47 -16.26
C ARG A 141 -4.55 10.94 -16.18
N TRP A 142 -3.64 9.97 -16.23
CA TRP A 142 -2.20 10.20 -16.31
C TRP A 142 -1.81 10.59 -17.73
N SER A 143 -0.99 11.63 -17.86
CA SER A 143 -0.42 12.10 -19.14
C SER A 143 1.03 11.66 -19.26
N ASP A 144 1.57 11.68 -20.48
CA ASP A 144 2.99 11.37 -20.72
C ASP A 144 3.92 12.32 -19.96
N GLU A 145 3.50 13.57 -19.76
CA GLU A 145 4.26 14.56 -18.99
C GLU A 145 4.32 14.19 -17.50
N ASP A 146 3.24 13.66 -16.92
CA ASP A 146 3.26 13.16 -15.54
C ASP A 146 4.27 12.02 -15.40
N TRP A 147 4.31 11.11 -16.37
CA TRP A 147 5.25 10.00 -16.37
C TRP A 147 6.69 10.45 -16.52
N LYS A 148 6.98 11.39 -17.41
CA LYS A 148 8.33 11.98 -17.54
C LYS A 148 8.81 12.60 -16.23
N ASN A 149 7.93 13.29 -15.51
CA ASN A 149 8.27 13.89 -14.24
C ASN A 149 8.56 12.85 -13.15
N VAL A 150 7.75 11.79 -13.06
CA VAL A 150 8.02 10.66 -12.14
C VAL A 150 9.35 9.99 -12.48
N ASP A 151 9.63 9.78 -13.77
CA ASP A 151 10.87 9.14 -14.22
C ASP A 151 12.10 9.96 -13.91
N GLN A 152 12.01 11.27 -14.14
CA GLN A 152 13.10 12.18 -13.83
C GLN A 152 13.37 12.20 -12.32
N PHE A 153 12.32 12.23 -11.51
CA PHE A 153 12.44 12.14 -10.06
C PHE A 153 13.11 10.82 -9.65
N ALA A 154 12.61 9.69 -10.15
CA ALA A 154 13.11 8.36 -9.82
C ALA A 154 14.58 8.18 -10.24
N LYS A 155 14.96 8.63 -11.45
CA LYS A 155 16.36 8.60 -11.91
C LYS A 155 17.31 9.43 -11.05
N THR A 156 16.80 10.49 -10.42
CA THR A 156 17.61 11.40 -9.61
C THR A 156 17.79 10.87 -8.19
N PHE A 157 16.74 10.29 -7.61
CA PHE A 157 16.68 9.99 -6.17
C PHE A 157 16.64 8.50 -5.83
N SER A 158 16.51 7.59 -6.81
CA SER A 158 16.38 6.15 -6.58
C SER A 158 17.59 5.34 -7.03
N HIS A 159 17.73 4.15 -6.45
CA HIS A 159 18.74 3.17 -6.82
C HIS A 159 18.44 2.60 -8.21
N ASP A 160 19.47 2.57 -9.06
CA ASP A 160 19.47 1.79 -10.30
C ASP A 160 19.96 0.38 -10.01
N HIS A 161 19.16 -0.62 -10.39
CA HIS A 161 19.46 -2.04 -10.27
C HIS A 161 19.79 -2.64 -11.64
N GLY A 162 20.86 -2.16 -12.28
CA GLY A 162 21.36 -2.73 -13.53
C GLY A 162 20.49 -2.41 -14.76
N GLY A 163 19.96 -1.19 -14.83
CA GLY A 163 19.10 -0.70 -15.91
C GLY A 163 17.62 -0.69 -15.56
N SER A 164 17.26 -1.06 -14.33
CA SER A 164 15.88 -1.03 -13.84
C SER A 164 15.80 -0.33 -12.49
N LEU A 165 14.87 0.62 -12.38
CA LEU A 165 14.53 1.23 -11.10
C LEU A 165 13.48 0.38 -10.34
N ALA A 166 12.78 -0.53 -11.01
CA ALA A 166 11.67 -1.24 -10.40
C ALA A 166 12.12 -2.09 -9.21
N MET A 167 11.49 -1.90 -8.06
CA MET A 167 11.71 -2.77 -6.91
C MET A 167 10.90 -4.07 -7.07
N PRO A 168 11.55 -5.25 -7.13
CA PRO A 168 10.84 -6.53 -7.19
C PRO A 168 10.11 -6.84 -5.89
N VAL A 169 8.91 -7.39 -6.01
CA VAL A 169 8.11 -7.89 -4.89
C VAL A 169 7.99 -9.41 -5.04
N ALA A 170 8.55 -10.15 -4.09
CA ALA A 170 8.58 -11.61 -4.14
C ALA A 170 7.17 -12.21 -3.98
N PHE A 171 6.35 -11.62 -3.11
CA PHE A 171 4.99 -12.07 -2.86
C PHE A 171 4.09 -10.92 -2.41
N LEU A 172 2.87 -10.87 -2.98
CA LEU A 172 1.81 -9.95 -2.58
C LEU A 172 0.56 -10.74 -2.17
N GLY A 173 0.27 -10.76 -0.87
CA GLY A 173 -0.90 -11.41 -0.27
C GLY A 173 -1.98 -10.40 0.11
N LEU A 174 -3.19 -10.57 -0.43
CA LEU A 174 -4.28 -9.62 -0.26
C LEU A 174 -5.53 -10.31 0.25
N TRP A 175 -6.17 -9.72 1.25
CA TRP A 175 -7.53 -10.06 1.69
C TRP A 175 -8.46 -8.89 1.40
N ASP A 176 -9.49 -9.16 0.61
CA ASP A 176 -10.67 -8.31 0.43
C ASP A 176 -10.35 -6.84 0.16
N SER A 177 -9.44 -6.59 -0.79
CA SER A 177 -9.03 -5.23 -1.19
C SER A 177 -10.24 -4.35 -1.51
N VAL A 178 -10.34 -3.20 -0.84
CA VAL A 178 -11.37 -2.19 -1.10
C VAL A 178 -10.73 -0.85 -1.43
N LYS A 179 -11.17 -0.24 -2.54
CA LYS A 179 -10.89 1.16 -2.85
C LYS A 179 -12.00 1.97 -2.20
N ALA A 180 -11.71 2.97 -1.36
CA ALA A 180 -12.77 3.75 -0.71
C ALA A 180 -13.42 4.77 -1.67
N LEU A 181 -14.05 4.24 -2.71
CA LEU A 181 -14.80 4.97 -3.72
C LEU A 181 -16.11 5.53 -3.18
N GLY A 182 -16.65 4.96 -2.10
CA GLY A 182 -18.04 5.17 -1.69
C GLY A 182 -18.35 6.50 -0.98
N TYR A 183 -17.35 7.26 -0.52
CA TYR A 183 -17.59 8.39 0.39
C TYR A 183 -17.11 9.76 -0.13
N LEU A 184 -16.23 9.81 -1.13
CA LEU A 184 -15.72 11.04 -1.72
C LEU A 184 -16.09 11.16 -3.20
N ARG A 185 -16.43 12.37 -3.64
CA ARG A 185 -16.55 12.73 -5.07
C ARG A 185 -15.18 12.83 -5.78
N TRP A 186 -14.10 12.49 -5.09
CA TRP A 186 -12.73 12.54 -5.58
C TRP A 186 -12.18 11.12 -5.60
N ASP A 187 -11.91 10.60 -6.79
CA ASP A 187 -11.29 9.30 -7.00
C ASP A 187 -9.83 9.51 -7.43
N PRO A 188 -8.88 9.58 -6.47
CA PRO A 188 -7.47 9.67 -6.82
C PRO A 188 -7.06 8.40 -7.57
N SER A 189 -6.44 8.61 -8.73
CA SER A 189 -5.81 7.57 -9.51
C SER A 189 -4.47 7.20 -8.89
N TRP A 190 -4.33 5.90 -8.60
CA TRP A 190 -3.11 5.25 -8.15
C TRP A 190 -2.71 4.23 -9.22
N PRO A 191 -1.71 4.54 -10.06
CA PRO A 191 -1.29 3.65 -11.14
C PRO A 191 -0.79 2.30 -10.66
N TYR A 192 -0.88 1.30 -11.54
CA TYR A 192 -0.36 -0.06 -11.34
C TYR A 192 -0.91 -0.77 -10.10
N THR A 193 -1.98 -0.26 -9.48
CA THR A 193 -2.64 -0.91 -8.36
C THR A 193 -3.38 -2.16 -8.79
N ARG A 194 -3.72 -2.35 -10.06
CA ARG A 194 -4.37 -3.57 -10.58
C ARG A 194 -3.41 -4.50 -11.32
N GLN A 195 -2.46 -3.93 -12.05
CA GLN A 195 -1.51 -4.67 -12.89
C GLN A 195 -0.33 -5.25 -12.09
N LEU A 196 0.23 -4.47 -11.17
CA LEU A 196 1.29 -4.89 -10.24
C LEU A 196 2.44 -5.68 -10.90
N PRO A 197 3.07 -5.15 -11.98
CA PRO A 197 4.00 -5.91 -12.82
C PRO A 197 5.30 -6.31 -12.10
N ASN A 198 5.65 -5.65 -11.00
CA ASN A 198 6.81 -6.00 -10.18
C ASN A 198 6.55 -7.10 -9.15
N ALA A 199 5.33 -7.62 -9.03
CA ALA A 199 4.99 -8.67 -8.08
C ALA A 199 5.06 -10.06 -8.74
N ARG A 200 6.05 -10.87 -8.34
CA ARG A 200 6.29 -12.21 -8.88
C ARG A 200 5.15 -13.19 -8.60
N VAL A 201 4.59 -13.11 -7.39
CA VAL A 201 3.46 -13.96 -6.96
C VAL A 201 2.41 -13.09 -6.31
N ILE A 202 1.19 -13.15 -6.82
CA ILE A 202 0.04 -12.47 -6.23
C ILE A 202 -0.99 -13.52 -5.79
N ARG A 203 -1.52 -13.35 -4.58
CA ARG A 203 -2.67 -14.11 -4.06
C ARG A 203 -3.67 -13.13 -3.48
N HIS A 204 -4.89 -13.12 -4.01
CA HIS A 204 -5.94 -12.22 -3.57
C HIS A 204 -7.19 -13.03 -3.20
N ALA A 205 -7.46 -13.16 -1.90
CA ALA A 205 -8.68 -13.73 -1.37
C ALA A 205 -9.77 -12.65 -1.31
N VAL A 206 -10.97 -12.96 -1.79
CA VAL A 206 -12.11 -12.02 -1.88
C VAL A 206 -13.33 -12.60 -1.18
N SER A 207 -14.11 -11.75 -0.51
CA SER A 207 -15.38 -12.16 0.10
C SER A 207 -16.45 -12.31 -0.98
N ILE A 208 -17.09 -13.49 -1.05
CA ILE A 208 -18.21 -13.74 -1.98
C ILE A 208 -19.56 -13.26 -1.44
N ASP A 209 -19.64 -13.04 -0.11
CA ASP A 209 -20.88 -12.64 0.58
C ASP A 209 -20.90 -11.14 0.96
N GLU A 210 -19.85 -10.40 0.63
CA GLU A 210 -19.82 -8.95 0.81
C GLU A 210 -20.81 -8.27 -0.16
N LYS A 211 -21.82 -7.60 0.39
CA LYS A 211 -22.92 -6.97 -0.37
C LYS A 211 -23.09 -5.48 -0.05
N ARG A 212 -22.29 -4.93 0.88
CA ARG A 212 -22.39 -3.54 1.30
C ARG A 212 -21.84 -2.63 0.20
N ARG A 213 -22.69 -1.72 -0.27
CA ARG A 213 -22.37 -0.73 -1.33
C ARG A 213 -21.02 0.01 -1.17
N PRO A 214 -20.55 0.40 0.04
CA PRO A 214 -19.27 1.11 0.18
C PRO A 214 -18.02 0.25 -0.08
N TYR A 215 -18.16 -1.08 -0.17
CA TYR A 215 -17.05 -2.04 -0.24
C TYR A 215 -17.14 -2.91 -1.50
N PRO A 216 -17.16 -2.31 -2.71
CA PRO A 216 -17.11 -3.09 -3.94
C PRO A 216 -15.75 -3.80 -4.05
N GLU A 217 -15.73 -4.98 -4.68
CA GLU A 217 -14.49 -5.71 -4.88
C GLU A 217 -13.52 -4.90 -5.76
N TYR A 218 -12.26 -4.85 -5.32
CA TYR A 218 -11.19 -4.27 -6.12
C TYR A 218 -10.26 -5.38 -6.55
N LEU A 219 -10.50 -6.02 -7.70
CA LEU A 219 -9.71 -7.17 -8.15
C LEU A 219 -8.33 -6.78 -8.70
N VAL A 220 -7.37 -7.70 -8.60
CA VAL A 220 -6.11 -7.65 -9.37
C VAL A 220 -6.43 -8.04 -10.81
N GLU A 221 -5.79 -7.37 -11.77
CA GLU A 221 -5.88 -7.73 -13.19
C GLU A 221 -4.90 -8.86 -13.48
N ALA A 222 -5.37 -9.91 -14.14
CA ALA A 222 -4.49 -10.94 -14.64
C ALA A 222 -3.77 -10.40 -15.89
N GLU A 223 -2.54 -9.91 -15.74
CA GLU A 223 -1.67 -9.67 -16.90
C GLU A 223 -0.89 -10.93 -17.27
N ALA A 224 -0.66 -11.10 -18.57
CA ALA A 224 0.27 -12.10 -19.09
C ALA A 224 1.66 -11.79 -18.50
N ARG A 225 2.29 -12.81 -17.90
CA ARG A 225 3.56 -12.68 -17.16
C ARG A 225 4.57 -11.84 -17.95
N SER A 226 5.15 -10.82 -17.33
CA SER A 226 6.40 -10.22 -17.78
C SER A 226 7.55 -10.87 -17.01
N ASP A 227 8.63 -11.16 -17.74
CA ASP A 227 9.70 -12.05 -17.32
C ASP A 227 10.74 -11.37 -16.41
N LEU A 228 10.29 -10.52 -15.47
CA LEU A 228 11.16 -9.90 -14.46
C LEU A 228 11.76 -10.95 -13.52
#